data_AF-A0A521UQX7-F1
#
_entry.id   AF-A0A521UQX7-F1
#
_cell.length_a   1.000
_cell.length_b   1.000
_cell.length_c   1.000
_cell.angle_alpha   90.00
_cell.angle_beta   90.00
_cell.angle_gamma   90.00
#
_symmetry.space_group_name_H-M   'P 1'
#
loop_
_entity.id
_entity.type
_entity.pdbx_description
1 polymer ?
#
loop_
_entity_poly.entity_id
_entity_poly.type
_entity_poly.pdbx_seq_one_letter_code
_entity_poly.pdbx_strand_id
1 'polypeptide(L)'
;MGVWAIAGAAAVAVLVNLPMGYWRRQVKKFSWQWFLAIHLPIPAIFAMRQGMELSFAYIPLFFASSVVGQLAGSYLCGYWPRVRRTDAAAKRRRAQ
;
A
#
# COMPACT_ATOMS: atom_id res chain seq x y z
N MET A 1 12.18 -1.64 -25.19
CA MET A 1 10.99 -1.04 -24.53
C MET A 1 11.19 0.47 -24.46
N GLY A 2 10.24 1.26 -24.94
CA GLY A 2 10.36 2.72 -24.90
C GLY A 2 10.23 3.27 -23.49
N VAL A 3 10.83 4.44 -23.22
CA VAL A 3 10.76 5.14 -21.92
C VAL A 3 9.31 5.34 -21.44
N TRP A 4 8.38 5.54 -22.37
CA TRP A 4 6.94 5.67 -22.09
C TRP A 4 6.30 4.41 -21.50
N ALA A 5 6.76 3.23 -21.91
CA ALA A 5 6.25 1.96 -21.36
C ALA A 5 6.69 1.77 -19.90
N ILE A 6 7.93 2.16 -19.59
CA ILE A 6 8.48 2.09 -18.23
C ILE A 6 7.77 3.10 -17.33
N ALA A 7 7.56 4.32 -17.81
CA ALA A 7 6.81 5.35 -17.10
C ALA A 7 5.34 4.92 -16.83
N GLY A 8 4.68 4.34 -17.83
CA GLY A 8 3.33 3.78 -17.69
C GLY A 8 3.27 2.65 -16.65
N ALA A 9 4.22 1.71 -16.69
CA ALA A 9 4.31 0.63 -15.71
C ALA A 9 4.54 1.15 -14.29
N ALA A 10 5.40 2.16 -14.11
CA ALA A 10 5.64 2.79 -12.82
C ALA A 10 4.39 3.49 -12.29
N ALA A 11 3.65 4.21 -13.14
CA ALA A 11 2.39 4.85 -12.75
C ALA A 11 1.34 3.82 -12.31
N VAL A 12 1.18 2.72 -13.05
CA VAL A 12 0.29 1.60 -12.65
C VAL A 12 0.72 1.00 -11.32
N ALA A 13 2.02 0.81 -11.09
CA ALA A 13 2.53 0.34 -9.81
C ALA A 13 2.13 1.28 -8.66
N VAL A 14 2.24 2.60 -8.83
CA VAL A 14 1.80 3.57 -7.81
C VAL A 14 0.29 3.45 -7.56
N LEU A 15 -0.52 3.35 -8.61
CA LEU A 15 -1.98 3.21 -8.51
C LEU A 15 -2.42 1.93 -7.80
N VAL A 16 -1.76 0.80 -8.07
CA VAL A 16 -2.03 -0.48 -7.39
C VAL A 16 -1.58 -0.43 -5.91
N ASN A 17 -0.52 0.33 -5.61
CA ASN A 17 0.03 0.43 -4.24
C ASN A 17 -0.70 1.46 -3.36
N LEU A 18 -1.41 2.43 -3.95
CA LEU A 18 -2.26 3.40 -3.25
C LEU A 18 -3.32 2.75 -2.32
N PRO A 19 -4.20 1.83 -2.79
CA PRO A 19 -5.20 1.20 -1.94
C PRO A 19 -4.58 0.30 -0.86
N MET A 20 -3.42 -0.31 -1.12
CA MET A 20 -2.70 -1.13 -0.13
C MET A 20 -2.15 -0.26 1.01
N GLY A 21 -1.60 0.91 0.69
CA GLY A 21 -1.16 1.90 1.67
C GLY A 21 -2.31 2.38 2.56
N TYR A 22 -3.47 2.63 1.95
CA TYR A 22 -4.70 2.95 2.66
C TYR A 22 -5.13 1.81 3.59
N TRP A 23 -5.26 0.60 3.06
CA TRP A 23 -5.76 -0.57 3.79
C TRP A 23 -4.87 -0.93 4.98
N ARG A 24 -3.54 -0.93 4.81
CA ARG A 24 -2.55 -1.21 5.86
C ARG A 24 -2.71 -0.30 7.09
N ARG A 25 -3.14 0.95 6.89
CA ARG A 25 -3.29 1.93 7.98
C ARG A 25 -4.60 1.74 8.77
N GLN A 26 -5.62 1.13 8.17
CA GLN A 26 -6.94 0.95 8.78
C GLN A 26 -7.09 -0.33 9.58
N VAL A 27 -6.20 -1.29 9.37
CA VAL A 27 -6.23 -2.60 10.03
C VAL A 27 -5.29 -2.63 11.24
N LYS A 28 -5.59 -3.49 12.21
CA LYS A 28 -4.69 -3.69 13.37
C LYS A 28 -3.36 -4.28 12.90
N LYS A 29 -2.26 -3.70 13.37
CA LYS A 29 -0.91 -4.25 13.13
C LYS A 29 -0.87 -5.71 13.60
N PHE A 30 -0.21 -6.58 12.83
CA PHE A 30 -0.15 -8.03 13.06
C PHE A 30 -1.48 -8.79 12.93
N SER A 31 -2.53 -8.20 12.36
CA SER A 31 -3.72 -8.97 11.94
C SER A 31 -3.48 -9.66 10.59
N TRP A 32 -4.31 -10.66 10.27
CA TRP A 32 -4.32 -11.31 8.96
C TRP A 32 -4.49 -10.30 7.80
N GLN A 33 -5.33 -9.26 8.01
CA GLN A 33 -5.55 -8.21 7.01
C GLN A 33 -4.32 -7.32 6.85
N TRP A 34 -3.57 -7.05 7.93
CA TRP A 34 -2.30 -6.32 7.87
C TRP A 34 -1.24 -7.11 7.12
N PHE A 35 -1.19 -8.43 7.32
CA PHE A 35 -0.31 -9.32 6.58
C PHE A 35 -0.61 -9.27 5.09
N LEU A 36 -1.88 -9.40 4.69
CA LEU A 36 -2.30 -9.28 3.29
C LEU A 36 -1.94 -7.92 2.69
N ALA A 37 -2.16 -6.83 3.40
CA ALA A 37 -1.85 -5.48 2.90
C ALA A 37 -0.35 -5.26 2.62
N ILE A 38 0.55 -5.99 3.30
CA ILE A 38 2.00 -5.94 3.06
C ILE A 38 2.43 -6.92 1.97
N HIS A 39 1.81 -8.10 1.94
CA HIS A 39 2.21 -9.15 1.02
C HIS A 39 1.62 -8.94 -0.38
N LEU A 40 0.38 -8.48 -0.54
CA LEU A 40 -0.23 -8.25 -1.86
C LEU A 40 0.61 -7.39 -2.84
N PRO A 41 1.27 -6.30 -2.39
CA PRO A 41 2.21 -5.55 -3.22
C PRO A 41 3.30 -6.39 -3.90
N ILE A 42 3.85 -7.41 -3.21
CA ILE A 42 5.03 -8.16 -3.70
C ILE A 42 4.64 -9.04 -4.91
N PRO A 43 3.70 -10.00 -4.81
CA PRO A 43 3.06 -10.67 -5.94
C PRO A 43 2.53 -9.75 -7.04
N ALA A 44 1.93 -8.59 -6.70
CA ALA A 44 1.43 -7.68 -7.72
C ALA A 44 2.56 -7.13 -8.62
N ILE A 45 3.67 -6.69 -8.02
CA ILE A 45 4.86 -6.23 -8.77
C ILE A 45 5.48 -7.39 -9.55
N PHE A 46 5.53 -8.59 -8.95
CA PHE A 46 6.07 -9.77 -9.61
C PHE A 46 5.27 -10.15 -10.87
N ALA A 47 3.95 -10.21 -10.77
CA ALA A 47 3.07 -10.52 -11.90
C ALA A 47 3.19 -9.47 -13.01
N MET A 48 3.19 -8.19 -12.65
CA MET A 48 3.37 -7.09 -13.61
C MET A 48 4.72 -7.16 -14.32
N ARG A 49 5.78 -7.52 -13.59
CA ARG A 49 7.14 -7.66 -14.15
C ARG A 49 7.23 -8.81 -15.15
N GLN A 50 6.60 -9.95 -14.85
CA GLN A 50 6.57 -11.11 -15.75
C GLN A 50 5.80 -10.78 -17.04
N GLY A 51 4.65 -10.13 -16.95
CA GLY A 51 3.86 -9.76 -18.13
C GLY A 51 4.49 -8.69 -19.02
N MET A 52 5.44 -7.91 -18.48
CA MET A 52 6.16 -6.87 -19.22
C MET A 52 7.61 -7.23 -19.54
N GLU A 53 8.08 -8.46 -19.27
CA GLU A 53 9.46 -8.92 -19.53
C GLU A 53 10.55 -7.93 -19.07
N LEU A 54 10.30 -7.23 -17.96
CA LEU A 54 11.17 -6.14 -17.50
C LEU A 54 12.46 -6.68 -16.89
N SER A 55 13.60 -6.08 -17.27
CA SER A 55 14.92 -6.45 -16.72
C SER A 55 15.02 -6.25 -15.21
N PHE A 56 15.91 -7.01 -14.55
CA PHE A 56 16.18 -6.90 -13.10
C PHE A 56 16.70 -5.51 -12.72
N ALA A 57 17.27 -4.78 -13.67
CA ALA A 57 17.73 -3.40 -13.50
C ALA A 57 16.62 -2.43 -13.05
N TYR A 58 15.35 -2.71 -13.36
CA TYR A 58 14.24 -1.83 -13.01
C TYR A 58 13.58 -2.16 -11.66
N ILE A 59 14.02 -3.21 -10.96
CA ILE A 59 13.47 -3.57 -9.65
C ILE A 59 13.53 -2.42 -8.64
N PRO A 60 14.65 -1.66 -8.51
CA PRO A 60 14.71 -0.53 -7.59
C PRO A 60 13.68 0.56 -7.91
N LEU A 61 13.40 0.79 -9.20
CA LEU A 61 12.41 1.77 -9.66
C LEU A 61 10.99 1.37 -9.24
N PHE A 62 10.61 0.11 -9.45
CA PHE A 62 9.30 -0.40 -9.05
C PHE A 62 9.16 -0.44 -7.54
N PHE A 63 10.21 -0.84 -6.83
CA PHE A 63 10.22 -0.81 -5.37
C PHE A 63 10.01 0.61 -4.84
N ALA A 64 10.75 1.59 -5.36
CA ALA A 64 10.57 3.00 -5.00
C ALA A 64 9.14 3.50 -5.30
N SER A 65 8.61 3.16 -6.48
CA SER A 65 7.24 3.49 -6.89
C SER A 65 6.20 2.89 -5.94
N SER A 66 6.39 1.64 -5.50
CA SER A 66 5.51 0.97 -4.55
C SER A 66 5.57 1.58 -3.16
N VAL A 67 6.75 1.96 -2.69
CA VAL A 67 6.91 2.70 -1.42
C VAL A 67 6.20 4.04 -1.51
N VAL A 68 6.38 4.80 -2.61
CA VAL A 68 5.70 6.07 -2.85
C VAL A 68 4.19 5.90 -2.87
N GLY A 69 3.65 4.90 -3.59
CA GLY A 69 2.22 4.62 -3.64
C GLY A 69 1.63 4.24 -2.27
N GLN A 70 2.32 3.39 -1.51
CA GLN A 70 1.89 3.01 -0.16
C GLN A 70 1.93 4.18 0.83
N LEU A 71 2.94 5.04 0.74
CA LEU A 71 3.03 6.25 1.56
C LEU A 71 1.94 7.24 1.17
N ALA A 72 1.78 7.54 -0.11
CA ALA A 72 0.74 8.43 -0.63
C ALA A 72 -0.65 7.96 -0.21
N GLY A 73 -0.95 6.65 -0.32
CA GLY A 73 -2.22 6.08 0.15
C GLY A 73 -2.39 6.16 1.67
N SER A 74 -1.30 6.01 2.42
CA SER A 74 -1.30 6.23 3.88
C SER A 74 -1.61 7.68 4.24
N TYR A 75 -1.07 8.66 3.49
CA TYR A 75 -1.26 10.10 3.71
C TYR A 75 -2.64 10.61 3.26
N LEU A 76 -3.17 10.13 2.13
CA LEU A 76 -4.53 10.44 1.67
C LEU A 76 -5.56 10.07 2.75
N CYS A 77 -5.33 8.95 3.44
CA CYS A 77 -6.16 8.49 4.57
C CYS A 77 -5.97 9.33 5.86
N GLY A 78 -4.96 10.18 5.95
CA GLY A 78 -4.71 11.04 7.11
C GLY A 78 -5.87 12.00 7.42
N TYR A 79 -6.71 12.29 6.44
CA TYR A 79 -7.94 13.07 6.59
C TYR A 79 -9.13 12.27 7.15
N TRP A 80 -9.09 10.93 7.17
CA TRP A 80 -10.20 10.13 7.69
C TRP A 80 -10.08 9.98 9.21
N PRO A 81 -11.05 10.48 9.99
CA PRO A 81 -10.97 10.45 11.44
C PRO A 81 -10.87 9.01 11.91
N ARG A 82 -9.77 8.70 12.59
CA ARG A 82 -9.51 7.42 13.25
C ARG A 82 -10.80 6.94 13.91
N VAL A 83 -11.18 5.69 13.62
CA VAL A 83 -12.04 4.89 14.49
C VAL A 83 -11.26 4.64 15.80
N ARG A 84 -11.08 5.71 16.59
CA ARG A 84 -10.73 5.74 18.01
C ARG A 84 -11.98 5.51 18.87
N ARG A 85 -13.08 5.09 18.25
CA ARG A 85 -14.38 4.94 18.90
C ARG A 85 -14.40 3.76 19.88
N THR A 86 -13.61 2.72 19.65
CA THR A 86 -13.53 1.57 20.57
C THR A 86 -12.76 1.89 21.85
N ASP A 87 -11.70 2.69 21.77
CA ASP A 87 -10.85 2.96 22.94
C ASP A 87 -11.47 4.07 23.82
N ALA A 88 -12.13 5.07 23.23
CA ALA A 88 -12.83 6.11 23.98
C ALA A 88 -14.08 5.57 24.69
N ALA A 89 -14.82 4.64 24.06
CA ALA A 89 -15.98 4.00 24.68
C ALA A 89 -15.58 3.01 25.78
N ALA A 90 -14.49 2.25 25.58
CA ALA A 90 -13.93 1.36 26.61
C ALA A 90 -13.39 2.13 27.83
N LYS A 91 -12.78 3.31 27.61
CA LYS A 91 -12.27 4.15 28.71
C LYS A 91 -13.38 4.76 29.55
N ARG A 92 -14.54 5.09 28.96
CA ARG A 92 -15.72 5.59 29.70
C ARG A 92 -16.37 4.53 30.59
N ARG A 93 -16.38 3.26 30.17
CA ARG A 93 -16.94 2.15 30.97
C ARG A 93 -16.09 1.73 32.17
N ARG A 94 -14.80 2.09 32.21
CA ARG A 94 -13.91 1.82 33.36
C ARG A 94 -13.82 2.99 34.34
N ALA A 95 -14.41 4.14 33.98
CA ALA A 95 -14.47 5.34 34.81
C ALA A 95 -15.85 5.52 35.48
N GLN A 96 -16.76 4.57 35.26
CA GLN A 96 -18.03 4.39 35.97
C GLN A 96 -17.89 3.15 36.85
#